data_AF-A0AAV9GGV2-F1
#
_entry.id   AF-A0AAV9GGV2-F1
#
_cell.length_a   1.000
_cell.length_b   1.000
_cell.length_c   1.000
_cell.angle_alpha   90.00
_cell.angle_beta   90.00
_cell.angle_gamma   90.00
#
_symmetry.space_group_name_H-M   'P 1'
#
loop_
_entity.id
_entity.type
_entity.pdbx_description
1 polymer ?
#
loop_
_entity_poly.entity_id
_entity_poly.type
_entity_poly.pdbx_seq_one_letter_code
_entity_poly.pdbx_strand_id
1 'polypeptide(L)'
;MSSGKQAPSAGPIRGSKRSTTTTASTSATSATVKKPTVPYYKCADLPDTEPAKYIHKSHADQQMAGAPSTPSGIGRSYPKTHKNHEKNPIKAKPPLLEHPVKPNTSKTYKNGPPGPVRGVYNPANPENYGLVYHNPKKNGAFSMAESHSGSTPPYPRPGSG
;
A
#
# COMPACT_ATOMS: atom_id res chain seq x y z
N MET A 1 -31.36 -30.35 65.16
CA MET A 1 -30.85 -29.08 65.74
C MET A 1 -30.36 -28.26 64.54
N SER A 2 -31.20 -27.42 63.94
CA SER A 2 -31.34 -25.97 64.22
C SER A 2 -30.00 -25.24 64.13
N SER A 3 -29.77 -24.24 63.28
CA SER A 3 -30.63 -23.13 62.82
C SER A 3 -30.12 -22.63 61.45
N GLY A 4 -30.91 -22.20 60.45
CA GLY A 4 -31.70 -20.96 60.40
C GLY A 4 -30.78 -19.73 60.23
N LYS A 5 -30.90 -18.78 59.28
CA LYS A 5 -32.06 -18.26 58.52
C LYS A 5 -31.62 -17.32 57.37
N GLN A 6 -32.48 -17.26 56.34
CA GLN A 6 -32.99 -16.10 55.56
C GLN A 6 -32.12 -15.25 54.60
N ALA A 7 -32.47 -15.37 53.31
CA ALA A 7 -32.61 -14.28 52.31
C ALA A 7 -33.90 -13.46 52.59
N PRO A 8 -34.22 -12.29 51.95
CA PRO A 8 -34.43 -12.08 50.49
C PRO A 8 -33.89 -10.68 50.01
N SER A 9 -33.95 -10.19 48.77
CA SER A 9 -35.12 -9.92 47.93
C SER A 9 -34.75 -9.31 46.56
N ALA A 10 -35.47 -9.79 45.52
CA ALA A 10 -36.13 -9.02 44.44
C ALA A 10 -35.31 -8.24 43.37
N GLY A 11 -35.58 -8.58 42.08
CA GLY A 11 -35.22 -7.83 40.86
C GLY A 11 -36.04 -6.53 40.66
N PRO A 12 -36.23 -5.93 39.46
CA PRO A 12 -36.36 -6.56 38.12
C PRO A 12 -35.77 -5.80 36.88
N ILE A 13 -35.69 -6.51 35.74
CA ILE A 13 -36.04 -6.19 34.31
C ILE A 13 -35.74 -4.79 33.67
N ARG A 14 -35.42 -4.82 32.35
CA ARG A 14 -35.47 -3.76 31.29
C ARG A 14 -34.27 -2.81 31.27
N GLY A 15 -33.70 -2.39 30.14
CA GLY A 15 -34.26 -2.10 28.81
C GLY A 15 -33.71 -0.71 28.41
N SER A 16 -33.19 -0.59 27.19
CA SER A 16 -32.61 0.60 26.53
C SER A 16 -33.15 1.97 26.99
N LYS A 17 -32.28 2.99 27.19
CA LYS A 17 -32.34 4.43 26.73
C LYS A 17 -30.97 5.07 27.07
N ARG A 18 -30.15 5.53 26.11
CA ARG A 18 -30.16 6.86 25.46
C ARG A 18 -30.43 8.03 26.40
N SER A 19 -29.40 8.85 26.65
CA SER A 19 -29.40 10.29 27.02
C SER A 19 -27.93 10.72 27.06
N THR A 20 -27.44 11.90 26.66
CA THR A 20 -27.94 13.16 26.08
C THR A 20 -26.66 13.92 25.70
N THR A 21 -26.46 14.30 24.45
CA THR A 21 -26.61 15.69 23.97
C THR A 21 -25.72 16.71 24.69
N THR A 22 -24.56 17.02 24.09
CA THR A 22 -24.00 18.37 24.17
C THR A 22 -24.11 18.97 22.78
N THR A 23 -25.00 19.94 22.68
CA THR A 23 -25.24 20.79 21.51
C THR A 23 -24.01 21.66 21.28
N ALA A 24 -23.36 21.52 20.12
CA ALA A 24 -22.56 22.59 19.55
C ALA A 24 -23.20 22.97 18.21
N SER A 25 -23.80 24.14 18.23
CA SER A 25 -24.56 24.76 17.16
C SER A 25 -23.67 25.15 15.98
N THR A 26 -24.29 25.16 14.78
CA THR A 26 -23.93 25.97 13.60
C THR A 26 -22.55 25.69 12.99
N SER A 27 -22.44 25.06 11.83
CA SER A 27 -22.83 25.69 10.55
C SER A 27 -22.97 24.62 9.48
N ALA A 28 -24.05 24.66 8.70
CA ALA A 28 -24.19 23.87 7.48
C ALA A 28 -23.18 24.38 6.43
N THR A 29 -21.94 23.93 6.53
CA THR A 29 -21.01 23.97 5.41
C THR A 29 -21.32 22.73 4.59
N SER A 30 -21.76 22.91 3.35
CA SER A 30 -21.94 21.85 2.36
C SER A 30 -20.71 20.94 2.38
N ALA A 31 -20.80 19.81 3.09
CA ALA A 31 -19.73 18.84 3.18
C ALA A 31 -19.67 18.15 1.82
N THR A 32 -18.91 18.72 0.90
CA THR A 32 -18.39 17.97 -0.24
C THR A 32 -17.70 16.77 0.39
N VAL A 33 -18.29 15.58 0.24
CA VAL A 33 -17.67 14.32 0.63
C VAL A 33 -16.36 14.24 -0.16
N LYS A 34 -15.27 14.73 0.44
CA LYS A 34 -13.94 14.61 -0.14
C LYS A 34 -13.69 13.12 -0.20
N LYS A 35 -13.74 12.56 -1.42
CA LYS A 35 -13.34 11.16 -1.63
C LYS A 35 -11.99 10.98 -0.96
N PRO A 36 -11.78 9.90 -0.19
CA PRO A 36 -10.48 9.64 0.43
C PRO A 36 -9.42 9.64 -0.67
N THR A 37 -8.47 10.57 -0.56
CA THR A 37 -7.32 10.63 -1.46
C THR A 37 -6.37 9.53 -1.09
N VAL A 38 -6.18 8.55 -1.97
CA VAL A 38 -5.29 7.41 -1.75
C VAL A 38 -4.00 7.65 -2.53
N PRO A 39 -2.86 7.92 -1.86
CA PRO A 39 -1.62 8.21 -2.56
C PRO A 39 -1.17 7.03 -3.43
N TYR A 40 -0.56 7.35 -4.56
CA TYR A 40 -0.12 6.36 -5.53
C TYR A 40 1.14 6.81 -6.26
N TYR A 41 1.78 5.85 -6.92
CA TYR A 41 2.84 6.08 -7.89
C TYR A 41 2.31 5.93 -9.31
N LYS A 42 2.69 6.86 -10.19
CA LYS A 42 2.37 6.83 -11.62
C LYS A 42 3.61 6.48 -12.43
N CYS A 43 3.53 5.42 -13.21
CA CYS A 43 4.54 5.07 -14.21
C CYS A 43 4.17 5.73 -15.53
N ALA A 44 4.57 6.99 -15.71
CA ALA A 44 4.04 7.89 -16.75
C ALA A 44 4.13 7.33 -18.19
N ASP A 45 5.22 6.63 -18.52
CA ASP A 45 5.47 6.11 -19.87
C ASP A 45 4.90 4.71 -20.13
N LEU A 46 4.24 4.10 -19.15
CA LEU A 46 3.47 2.87 -19.38
C LEU A 46 2.13 3.18 -20.06
N PRO A 47 1.62 2.28 -20.93
CA PRO A 47 0.33 2.49 -21.58
C PRO A 47 -0.81 2.49 -20.56
N ASP A 48 -1.91 3.21 -20.82
CA ASP A 48 -3.05 3.30 -19.88
C ASP A 48 -3.74 1.96 -19.60
N THR A 49 -3.57 1.00 -20.50
CA THR A 49 -4.06 -0.38 -20.33
C THR A 49 -3.19 -1.22 -19.40
N GLU A 50 -1.97 -0.79 -19.08
CA GLU A 50 -1.06 -1.53 -18.19
C GLU A 50 -1.47 -1.34 -16.72
N PRO A 51 -1.87 -2.41 -16.01
CA PRO A 51 -2.27 -2.30 -14.60
C PRO A 51 -1.16 -1.71 -13.72
N ALA A 52 0.11 -1.92 -14.09
CA ALA A 52 1.25 -1.37 -13.37
C ALA A 52 1.48 0.15 -13.60
N LYS A 53 0.66 0.82 -14.43
CA LYS A 53 0.70 2.27 -14.61
C LYS A 53 0.43 3.02 -13.31
N TYR A 54 -0.45 2.47 -12.46
CA TYR A 54 -0.82 3.05 -11.17
C TYR A 54 -0.58 2.03 -10.06
N ILE A 55 0.33 2.36 -9.14
CA ILE A 55 0.65 1.53 -7.98
C ILE A 55 0.20 2.25 -6.73
N HIS A 56 -0.74 1.68 -5.98
CA HIS A 56 -1.13 2.20 -4.67
C HIS A 56 0.08 2.27 -3.75
N LYS A 57 0.28 3.42 -3.09
CA LYS A 57 1.44 3.61 -2.22
C LYS A 57 1.46 2.60 -1.08
N SER A 58 0.31 2.38 -0.43
CA SER A 58 0.18 1.38 0.65
C SER A 58 0.53 -0.04 0.22
N HIS A 59 0.21 -0.42 -1.03
CA HIS A 59 0.58 -1.72 -1.57
C HIS A 59 2.08 -1.83 -1.80
N ALA A 60 2.70 -0.79 -2.35
CA ALA A 60 4.14 -0.74 -2.53
C ALA A 60 4.85 -0.79 -1.16
N ASP A 61 4.43 0.03 -0.20
CA ASP A 61 5.00 0.06 1.15
C ASP A 61 4.98 -1.34 1.80
N GLN A 62 3.84 -2.05 1.73
CA GLN A 62 3.71 -3.40 2.27
C GLN A 62 4.57 -4.43 1.53
N GLN A 63 4.64 -4.35 0.21
CA GLN A 63 5.49 -5.25 -0.58
C GLN A 63 6.98 -5.03 -0.27
N MET A 64 7.41 -3.77 -0.13
CA MET A 64 8.79 -3.41 0.16
C MET A 64 9.19 -3.72 1.61
N ALA A 65 8.28 -3.56 2.56
CA ALA A 65 8.50 -3.97 3.95
C ALA A 65 8.72 -5.49 4.07
N GLY A 66 8.08 -6.30 3.21
CA GLY A 66 8.26 -7.75 3.15
C GLY A 66 9.38 -8.22 2.23
N ALA A 67 10.10 -7.31 1.56
CA ALA A 67 11.13 -7.68 0.57
C ALA A 67 12.36 -8.31 1.26
N PRO A 68 12.96 -9.38 0.70
CA PRO A 68 14.11 -10.03 1.32
C PRO A 68 15.34 -9.13 1.40
N SER A 69 16.08 -9.13 2.51
CA SER A 69 17.27 -8.28 2.68
C SER A 69 18.52 -8.76 1.92
N THR A 70 18.51 -9.98 1.40
CA THR A 70 19.64 -10.58 0.69
C THR A 70 19.34 -10.75 -0.79
N PRO A 71 20.31 -10.47 -1.68
CA PRO A 71 20.16 -10.83 -3.08
C PRO A 71 19.95 -12.33 -3.20
N SER A 72 19.07 -12.72 -4.10
CA SER A 72 18.78 -14.14 -4.27
C SER A 72 19.99 -14.90 -4.81
N GLY A 73 20.25 -16.07 -4.21
CA GLY A 73 21.23 -17.02 -4.70
C GLY A 73 20.81 -17.72 -6.00
N ILE A 74 21.64 -18.66 -6.45
CA ILE A 74 21.41 -19.45 -7.67
C ILE A 74 20.00 -20.08 -7.62
N GLY A 75 19.16 -19.77 -8.62
CA GLY A 75 17.81 -20.33 -8.77
C GLY A 75 16.65 -19.44 -8.31
N ARG A 76 16.89 -18.30 -7.65
CA ARG A 76 15.85 -17.29 -7.39
C ARG A 76 16.15 -15.99 -8.15
N SER A 77 15.12 -15.42 -8.78
CA SER A 77 15.32 -14.26 -9.65
C SER A 77 15.39 -12.93 -8.90
N TYR A 78 14.90 -12.83 -7.67
CA TYR A 78 14.80 -11.56 -6.93
C TYR A 78 14.92 -11.73 -5.41
N PRO A 79 15.35 -10.70 -4.67
CA PRO A 79 15.81 -9.40 -5.18
C PRO A 79 17.17 -9.49 -5.88
N LYS A 80 17.47 -8.53 -6.76
CA LYS A 80 18.75 -8.44 -7.50
C LYS A 80 19.51 -7.20 -7.08
N THR A 81 20.82 -7.19 -7.27
CA THR A 81 21.62 -5.98 -7.14
C THR A 81 21.20 -4.95 -8.18
N HIS A 82 20.91 -3.73 -7.74
CA HIS A 82 20.57 -2.61 -8.60
C HIS A 82 21.74 -1.61 -8.63
N LYS A 83 22.26 -1.31 -9.83
CA LYS A 83 23.41 -0.41 -10.00
C LYS A 83 23.01 1.04 -10.28
N ASN A 84 21.73 1.31 -10.51
CA ASN A 84 21.18 2.63 -10.86
C ASN A 84 21.97 3.29 -12.02
N HIS A 85 22.16 2.56 -13.12
CA HIS A 85 22.92 3.03 -14.28
C HIS A 85 22.33 4.31 -14.89
N GLU A 86 21.02 4.46 -14.78
CA GLU A 86 20.25 5.61 -15.25
C GLU A 86 20.36 6.84 -14.33
N LYS A 87 21.04 6.71 -13.17
CA LYS A 87 21.21 7.78 -12.17
C LYS A 87 19.87 8.38 -11.72
N ASN A 88 18.86 7.54 -11.56
CA ASN A 88 17.57 7.95 -11.02
C ASN A 88 17.75 8.54 -9.60
N PRO A 89 16.97 9.56 -9.20
CA PRO A 89 17.09 10.22 -7.90
C PRO A 89 16.50 9.37 -6.76
N ILE A 90 17.08 8.19 -6.52
CA ILE A 90 16.67 7.24 -5.50
C ILE A 90 17.21 7.70 -4.14
N LYS A 91 16.35 7.76 -3.13
CA LYS A 91 16.71 8.24 -1.79
C LYS A 91 17.59 7.27 -1.02
N ALA A 92 17.42 5.96 -1.21
CA ALA A 92 18.28 4.95 -0.61
C ALA A 92 19.73 5.09 -1.07
N LYS A 93 20.67 4.90 -0.13
CA LYS A 93 22.11 4.82 -0.41
C LYS A 93 22.49 3.39 -0.82
N PRO A 94 23.56 3.17 -1.60
CA PRO A 94 24.07 1.83 -1.88
C PRO A 94 24.47 1.05 -0.60
N PRO A 95 24.50 -0.30 -0.63
CA PRO A 95 24.15 -1.16 -1.75
C PRO A 95 22.63 -1.16 -2.01
N LEU A 96 22.25 -1.13 -3.29
CA LEU A 96 20.85 -1.12 -3.69
C LEU A 96 20.43 -2.50 -4.19
N LEU A 97 19.23 -2.92 -3.77
CA LEU A 97 18.53 -4.09 -4.27
C LEU A 97 17.27 -3.66 -4.99
N GLU A 98 16.92 -4.35 -6.07
CA GLU A 98 15.64 -4.24 -6.75
C GLU A 98 14.75 -5.46 -6.44
N HIS A 99 13.49 -5.20 -6.12
CA HIS A 99 12.47 -6.23 -5.92
C HIS A 99 11.21 -5.90 -6.72
N PRO A 100 10.53 -6.87 -7.37
CA PRO A 100 9.32 -6.59 -8.13
C PRO A 100 8.18 -6.05 -7.27
N VAL A 101 7.47 -5.06 -7.79
CA VAL A 101 6.25 -4.53 -7.18
C VAL A 101 5.07 -4.80 -8.10
N LYS A 102 4.05 -5.46 -7.57
CA LYS A 102 2.85 -5.87 -8.32
C LYS A 102 1.71 -4.87 -8.15
N PRO A 103 0.97 -4.54 -9.22
CA PRO A 103 -0.25 -3.77 -9.10
C PRO A 103 -1.34 -4.58 -8.39
N ASN A 104 -2.34 -3.90 -7.82
CA ASN A 104 -3.57 -4.51 -7.28
C ASN A 104 -3.39 -5.56 -6.18
N THR A 105 -2.21 -5.60 -5.53
CA THR A 105 -1.98 -6.50 -4.40
C THR A 105 -0.99 -5.89 -3.43
N SER A 106 -1.13 -6.22 -2.16
CA SER A 106 -0.14 -5.93 -1.11
C SER A 106 0.82 -7.10 -0.87
N LYS A 107 0.60 -8.25 -1.52
CA LYS A 107 1.42 -9.45 -1.32
C LYS A 107 2.80 -9.23 -1.94
N THR A 108 3.85 -9.39 -1.13
CA THR A 108 5.23 -9.39 -1.61
C THR A 108 5.42 -10.45 -2.69
N TYR A 109 6.13 -10.08 -3.76
CA TYR A 109 6.42 -10.96 -4.87
C TYR A 109 7.28 -12.15 -4.41
N LYS A 110 6.88 -13.36 -4.81
CA LYS A 110 7.64 -14.60 -4.53
C LYS A 110 8.13 -15.29 -5.81
N ASN A 111 7.31 -15.31 -6.85
CA ASN A 111 7.57 -16.02 -8.10
C ASN A 111 6.69 -15.51 -9.26
N GLY A 112 6.95 -16.01 -10.46
CA GLY A 112 6.21 -15.69 -11.69
C GLY A 112 6.84 -14.57 -12.53
N PRO A 113 6.09 -13.99 -13.48
CA PRO A 113 6.58 -12.84 -14.23
C PRO A 113 6.74 -11.64 -13.28
N PRO A 114 7.88 -10.94 -13.23
CA PRO A 114 8.07 -9.84 -12.29
C PRO A 114 7.30 -8.56 -12.66
N GLY A 115 6.80 -8.45 -13.91
CA GLY A 115 6.18 -7.22 -14.42
C GLY A 115 7.21 -6.10 -14.64
N PRO A 116 6.76 -4.87 -14.96
CA PRO A 116 7.67 -3.78 -15.34
C PRO A 116 8.20 -2.96 -14.15
N VAL A 117 7.56 -3.01 -12.98
CA VAL A 117 7.87 -2.14 -11.84
C VAL A 117 8.79 -2.83 -10.83
N ARG A 118 9.75 -2.08 -10.28
CA ARG A 118 10.67 -2.49 -9.22
C ARG A 118 10.65 -1.45 -8.10
N GLY A 119 10.68 -1.90 -6.86
CA GLY A 119 11.13 -1.08 -5.74
C GLY A 119 12.64 -1.25 -5.58
N VAL A 120 13.36 -0.14 -5.53
CA VAL A 120 14.80 -0.08 -5.31
C VAL A 120 15.07 0.46 -3.92
N TYR A 121 15.75 -0.32 -3.10
CA TYR A 121 15.91 -0.04 -1.66
C TYR A 121 17.29 -0.49 -1.19
N ASN A 122 17.71 0.02 -0.03
CA ASN A 122 18.83 -0.52 0.71
C ASN A 122 18.28 -1.52 1.74
N PRO A 123 18.78 -2.75 1.82
CA PRO A 123 18.30 -3.72 2.82
C PRO A 123 18.51 -3.28 4.28
N ALA A 124 19.45 -2.37 4.55
CA ALA A 124 19.66 -1.77 5.88
C ALA A 124 18.61 -0.69 6.22
N ASN A 125 17.93 -0.13 5.22
CA ASN A 125 16.80 0.78 5.41
C ASN A 125 15.79 0.61 4.26
N PRO A 126 14.89 -0.39 4.36
CA PRO A 126 13.94 -0.70 3.30
C PRO A 126 12.81 0.33 3.17
N GLU A 127 12.57 1.18 4.18
CA GLU A 127 11.52 2.20 4.11
C GLU A 127 11.87 3.36 3.17
N ASN A 128 13.17 3.61 2.93
CA ASN A 128 13.68 4.67 2.07
C ASN A 128 13.84 4.23 0.60
N TYR A 129 12.84 3.54 0.04
CA TYR A 129 12.90 3.01 -1.31
C TYR A 129 12.49 4.04 -2.40
N GLY A 130 12.94 3.82 -3.64
CA GLY A 130 12.44 4.46 -4.85
C GLY A 130 11.67 3.45 -5.70
N LEU A 131 10.60 3.89 -6.37
CA LEU A 131 9.81 3.03 -7.27
C LEU A 131 10.18 3.33 -8.72
N VAL A 132 10.78 2.38 -9.42
CA VAL A 132 11.18 2.52 -10.82
C VAL A 132 10.42 1.55 -11.72
N TYR A 133 10.39 1.81 -13.01
CA TYR A 133 9.76 0.93 -13.99
C TYR A 133 10.55 0.87 -15.29
N HIS A 134 10.48 -0.26 -15.99
CA HIS A 134 11.03 -0.40 -17.34
C HIS A 134 10.24 0.48 -18.31
N ASN A 135 10.91 1.49 -18.87
CA ASN A 135 10.28 2.44 -19.78
C ASN A 135 10.34 1.90 -21.22
N PRO A 136 9.20 1.58 -21.86
CA PRO A 136 9.19 1.04 -23.22
C PRO A 136 9.71 2.04 -24.25
N LYS A 137 9.64 3.35 -23.98
CA LYS A 137 10.16 4.40 -24.86
C LYS A 137 11.68 4.59 -24.78
N LYS A 138 12.34 3.97 -23.78
CA LYS A 138 13.79 4.07 -23.55
C LYS A 138 14.47 2.71 -23.63
N ASN A 139 14.02 1.85 -24.55
CA ASN A 139 14.55 0.49 -24.73
C ASN A 139 14.56 -0.34 -23.42
N GLY A 140 13.56 -0.14 -22.55
CA GLY A 140 13.46 -0.84 -21.27
C GLY A 140 14.34 -0.29 -20.14
N ALA A 141 15.04 0.84 -20.32
CA ALA A 141 15.78 1.48 -19.23
C ALA A 141 14.85 1.88 -18.07
N PHE A 142 15.38 1.91 -16.84
CA PHE A 142 14.58 2.29 -15.68
C PHE A 142 14.28 3.79 -15.63
N SER A 143 13.01 4.13 -15.45
CA SER A 143 12.56 5.48 -15.13
C SER A 143 11.90 5.52 -13.76
N MET A 144 12.04 6.65 -13.05
CA MET A 144 11.41 6.86 -11.75
C MET A 144 9.90 7.06 -11.91
N ALA A 145 9.10 6.43 -11.04
CA ALA A 145 7.66 6.67 -10.95
C ALA A 145 7.37 7.97 -10.17
N GLU A 146 6.32 8.67 -10.56
CA GLU A 146 5.94 9.93 -9.94
C GLU A 146 5.02 9.67 -8.76
N SER A 147 5.28 10.27 -7.59
CA SER A 147 4.39 10.15 -6.44
C SER A 147 3.29 11.20 -6.53
N HIS A 148 2.03 10.77 -6.43
CA HIS A 148 0.86 11.64 -6.47
C HIS A 148 0.01 11.46 -5.21
N SER A 149 -0.44 12.59 -4.65
CA SER A 149 -1.52 12.64 -3.67
C SER A 149 -2.82 12.99 -4.38
N GLY A 150 -3.70 12.00 -4.57
CA GLY A 150 -4.97 12.19 -5.26
C GLY A 150 -5.81 10.92 -5.21
N SER A 151 -6.99 10.93 -5.83
CA SER A 151 -7.67 9.67 -6.12
C SER A 151 -6.90 8.94 -7.21
N THR A 152 -6.54 7.67 -7.01
CA THR A 152 -6.14 6.82 -8.13
C THR A 152 -7.26 6.82 -9.17
N PRO A 153 -6.95 6.92 -10.47
CA PRO A 153 -7.96 6.66 -11.49
C PRO A 153 -8.53 5.27 -11.23
N PRO A 154 -9.86 5.09 -11.36
CA PRO A 154 -10.47 3.79 -11.14
C PRO A 154 -9.77 2.78 -12.03
N TYR A 155 -9.22 1.72 -11.43
CA TYR A 155 -8.81 0.57 -12.21
C TYR A 155 -10.01 0.12 -13.04
N PRO A 156 -9.84 -0.28 -14.32
CA PRO A 156 -10.85 -1.10 -14.96
C PRO A 156 -11.07 -2.30 -14.04
N ARG A 157 -12.29 -2.42 -13.49
CA ARG A 157 -12.69 -3.61 -12.75
C ARG A 157 -12.47 -4.79 -13.69
N PRO A 158 -11.70 -5.82 -13.29
CA PRO A 158 -11.66 -7.05 -14.07
C PRO A 158 -13.08 -7.65 -14.04
N GLY A 159 -13.75 -7.71 -15.20
CA GLY A 159 -15.01 -8.45 -15.39
C GLY A 159 -16.30 -7.64 -15.17
N SER A 160 -16.60 -6.68 -16.05
CA SER A 160 -18.00 -6.24 -16.28
C SER A 160 -18.26 -6.35 -17.78
N GLY A 161 -18.32 -7.59 -18.25
CA GLY A 161 -18.84 -7.99 -19.55
C GLY A 161 -19.94 -9.01 -19.34
#